data_AF-A0A1C6HRY9-F1
#
_entry.id   AF-A0A1C6HRY9-F1
#
_cell.length_a   1.000
_cell.length_b   1.000
_cell.length_c   1.000
_cell.angle_alpha   90.00
_cell.angle_beta   90.00
_cell.angle_gamma   90.00
#
_symmetry.space_group_name_H-M   'P 1'
#
loop_
_entity.id
_entity.type
_entity.pdbx_description
1 polymer ?
#
loop_
_entity_poly.entity_id
_entity_poly.type
_entity_poly.pdbx_seq_one_letter_code
_entity_poly.pdbx_strand_id
1 'polypeptide(L)'
;MGEVSIKKNTVAEKASDIISVFLMLALVLITFFVYKIFITGNNKEYLSATLELLKMINSFLAIISVISCSILYKKTKKNTVFTLILVYIGLAIGIITDQFDYFTFISNEFYISDYIMISTSILRMLILYTILFPKSKLYKFIKENRGFSLIFVVIYSFIVGIIEKYLRGTILNIPDSVFVYYNVFLFISYYIIAIRLIFISLKEKKCNSRMF
;
A
#
# COMPACT_ATOMS: atom_id res chain seq x y z
N MET A 1 -16.18 -4.16 -36.77
CA MET A 1 -15.82 -2.97 -35.96
C MET A 1 -16.77 -2.70 -34.78
N GLY A 2 -18.06 -3.08 -34.84
CA GLY A 2 -19.04 -2.82 -33.78
C GLY A 2 -18.96 -3.69 -32.51
N GLU A 3 -18.56 -4.97 -32.57
CA GLU A 3 -18.50 -5.81 -31.36
C GLU A 3 -17.35 -5.44 -30.41
N VAL A 4 -16.23 -4.95 -30.96
CA VAL A 4 -15.05 -4.56 -30.17
C VAL A 4 -15.31 -3.27 -29.37
N SER A 5 -16.10 -2.33 -29.91
CA SER A 5 -16.48 -1.11 -29.19
C SER A 5 -17.52 -1.40 -28.10
N ILE A 6 -18.51 -2.24 -28.37
CA ILE A 6 -19.55 -2.63 -27.40
C ILE A 6 -18.93 -3.39 -26.20
N LYS A 7 -17.99 -4.30 -26.45
CA LYS A 7 -17.30 -5.07 -25.39
C LYS A 7 -16.34 -4.21 -24.55
N LYS A 8 -15.83 -3.11 -25.12
CA LYS A 8 -14.95 -2.15 -24.42
C LYS A 8 -15.75 -1.20 -23.53
N ASN A 9 -16.92 -0.76 -24.00
CA ASN A 9 -17.83 0.10 -23.23
C ASN A 9 -18.41 -0.64 -22.02
N THR A 10 -18.88 -1.87 -22.21
CA THR A 10 -19.44 -2.69 -21.11
C THR A 10 -18.43 -3.05 -20.01
N VAL A 11 -17.15 -3.24 -20.34
CA VAL A 11 -16.09 -3.49 -19.34
C VAL A 11 -15.69 -2.20 -18.62
N ALA A 12 -15.74 -1.05 -19.28
CA ALA A 12 -15.47 0.25 -18.67
C ALA A 12 -16.60 0.67 -17.71
N GLU A 13 -17.86 0.44 -18.10
CA GLU A 13 -19.05 0.62 -17.24
C GLU A 13 -18.96 -0.24 -15.99
N LYS A 14 -18.73 -1.55 -16.13
CA LYS A 14 -18.59 -2.46 -14.97
C LYS A 14 -17.42 -2.09 -14.04
N ALA A 15 -16.33 -1.54 -14.58
CA ALA A 15 -15.23 -1.06 -13.75
C ALA A 15 -15.57 0.25 -13.01
N SER A 16 -16.30 1.15 -13.68
CA SER A 16 -16.85 2.37 -13.09
C SER A 16 -17.83 2.05 -11.94
N ASP A 17 -18.69 1.06 -12.12
CA ASP A 17 -19.66 0.63 -11.11
C ASP A 17 -18.99 0.00 -9.89
N ILE A 18 -17.95 -0.80 -10.10
CA ILE A 18 -17.16 -1.37 -8.98
C ILE A 18 -16.45 -0.24 -8.21
N ILE A 19 -15.86 0.72 -8.92
CA ILE A 19 -15.19 1.87 -8.28
C ILE A 19 -16.20 2.73 -7.51
N SER A 20 -17.39 2.97 -8.07
CA SER A 20 -18.44 3.77 -7.41
C SER A 20 -19.00 3.09 -6.17
N VAL A 21 -19.21 1.77 -6.21
CA VAL A 21 -19.63 0.97 -5.04
C VAL A 21 -18.56 1.01 -3.94
N PHE A 22 -17.28 0.88 -4.31
CA PHE A 22 -16.18 0.99 -3.35
C PHE A 22 -16.06 2.39 -2.74
N LEU A 23 -16.25 3.44 -3.54
CA LEU A 23 -16.27 4.83 -3.06
C LEU A 23 -17.44 5.08 -2.11
N MET A 24 -18.64 4.55 -2.41
CA MET A 24 -19.79 4.63 -1.50
C MET A 24 -19.51 3.90 -0.19
N LEU A 25 -18.95 2.69 -0.24
CA LEU A 25 -18.57 1.92 0.96
C LEU A 25 -17.58 2.69 1.82
N ALA A 26 -16.54 3.27 1.21
CA ALA A 26 -15.58 4.12 1.91
C ALA A 26 -16.25 5.35 2.54
N LEU A 27 -17.16 6.01 1.83
CA LEU A 27 -17.91 7.17 2.32
C LEU A 27 -18.80 6.82 3.52
N VAL A 28 -19.57 5.73 3.44
CA VAL A 28 -20.44 5.26 4.55
C VAL A 28 -19.63 4.93 5.79
N LEU A 29 -18.44 4.35 5.61
CA LEU A 29 -17.55 4.03 6.71
C LEU A 29 -16.93 5.29 7.33
N ILE A 30 -16.52 6.25 6.51
CA ILE A 30 -16.02 7.55 6.98
C ILE A 30 -17.12 8.27 7.77
N THR A 31 -18.36 8.32 7.28
CA THR A 31 -19.47 9.01 7.97
C THR A 31 -19.86 8.32 9.27
N PHE A 32 -19.93 6.98 9.30
CA PHE A 32 -20.13 6.21 10.53
C PHE A 32 -19.05 6.52 11.58
N PHE A 33 -17.81 6.70 11.13
CA PHE A 33 -16.70 6.94 12.03
C PHE A 33 -16.62 8.38 12.52
N VAL A 34 -16.86 9.37 11.65
CA VAL A 34 -17.04 10.77 12.06
C VAL A 34 -18.16 10.84 13.11
N TYR A 35 -19.26 10.11 12.92
CA TYR A 35 -20.32 10.01 13.91
C TYR A 35 -19.85 9.40 15.25
N LYS A 36 -19.08 8.29 15.23
CA LYS A 36 -18.47 7.70 16.45
C LYS A 36 -17.56 8.70 17.16
N ILE A 37 -16.76 9.46 16.41
CA ILE A 37 -15.88 10.52 16.92
C ILE A 37 -16.68 11.62 17.63
N PHE A 38 -17.79 12.07 17.07
CA PHE A 38 -18.63 13.14 17.64
C PHE A 38 -19.43 12.71 18.89
N ILE A 39 -19.75 11.42 19.03
CA ILE A 39 -20.47 10.90 20.22
C ILE A 39 -19.55 10.62 21.41
N THR A 40 -18.27 10.37 21.15
CA THR A 40 -17.34 9.91 22.18
C THR A 40 -16.69 11.11 22.87
N GLY A 41 -17.32 11.62 23.93
CA GLY A 41 -16.91 12.84 24.65
C GLY A 41 -15.64 12.73 25.52
N ASN A 42 -14.82 11.69 25.35
CA ASN A 42 -13.65 11.42 26.20
C ASN A 42 -12.35 11.34 25.38
N ASN A 43 -11.33 12.12 25.77
CA ASN A 43 -10.11 12.32 24.97
C ASN A 43 -9.32 11.03 24.66
N LYS A 44 -9.33 10.05 25.57
CA LYS A 44 -8.64 8.76 25.36
C LYS A 44 -9.35 7.87 24.33
N GLU A 45 -10.68 7.89 24.35
CA GLU A 45 -11.49 7.09 23.43
C GLU A 45 -11.50 7.69 22.02
N TYR A 46 -11.40 9.03 21.90
CA TYR A 46 -11.22 9.74 20.62
C TYR A 46 -9.95 9.29 19.88
N LEU A 47 -8.85 9.17 20.62
CA LEU A 47 -7.57 8.74 20.05
C LEU A 47 -7.64 7.30 19.55
N SER A 48 -8.11 6.37 20.38
CA SER A 48 -8.30 4.96 20.01
C SER A 48 -9.19 4.82 18.77
N ALA A 49 -10.31 5.55 18.73
CA ALA A 49 -11.20 5.56 17.58
C ALA A 49 -10.46 6.07 16.32
N THR A 50 -9.72 7.18 16.40
CA THR A 50 -8.98 7.73 15.26
C THR A 50 -7.96 6.73 14.69
N LEU A 51 -7.25 6.00 15.56
CA LEU A 51 -6.29 4.96 15.15
C LEU A 51 -7.01 3.79 14.45
N GLU A 52 -8.14 3.33 14.97
CA GLU A 52 -8.97 2.28 14.36
C GLU A 52 -9.46 2.68 12.96
N LEU A 53 -9.90 3.93 12.78
CA LEU A 53 -10.33 4.46 11.48
C LEU A 53 -9.20 4.43 10.47
N LEU A 54 -8.02 4.87 10.86
CA LEU A 54 -6.87 4.91 9.97
C LEU A 54 -6.45 3.49 9.57
N LYS A 55 -6.55 2.52 10.50
CA LYS A 55 -6.37 1.05 10.28
C LYS A 55 -7.32 0.55 9.22
N MET A 56 -8.58 0.91 9.34
CA MET A 56 -9.62 0.54 8.41
C MET A 56 -9.39 1.14 7.01
N ILE A 57 -9.14 2.45 6.91
CA ILE A 57 -8.90 3.14 5.63
C ILE A 57 -7.70 2.53 4.90
N ASN A 58 -6.58 2.33 5.60
CA ASN A 58 -5.39 1.76 5.00
C ASN A 58 -5.59 0.31 4.57
N SER A 59 -6.37 -0.47 5.34
CA SER A 59 -6.75 -1.84 4.95
C SER A 59 -7.51 -1.85 3.62
N PHE A 60 -8.53 -0.98 3.49
CA PHE A 60 -9.29 -0.86 2.24
C PHE A 60 -8.41 -0.42 1.08
N LEU A 61 -7.56 0.59 1.29
CA LEU A 61 -6.63 1.07 0.26
C LEU A 61 -5.70 -0.05 -0.21
N ALA A 62 -5.16 -0.85 0.71
CA ALA A 62 -4.29 -1.98 0.36
C ALA A 62 -5.05 -3.04 -0.45
N ILE A 63 -6.25 -3.46 -0.02
CA ILE A 63 -7.08 -4.45 -0.71
C ILE A 63 -7.46 -3.98 -2.11
N ILE A 64 -7.97 -2.75 -2.23
CA ILE A 64 -8.35 -2.15 -3.52
C ILE A 64 -7.14 -2.08 -4.46
N SER A 65 -5.98 -1.71 -3.92
CA SER A 65 -4.74 -1.65 -4.70
C SER A 65 -4.30 -3.02 -5.21
N VAL A 66 -4.37 -4.07 -4.40
CA VAL A 66 -4.07 -5.45 -4.82
C VAL A 66 -5.03 -5.89 -5.93
N ILE A 67 -6.34 -5.69 -5.76
CA ILE A 67 -7.36 -6.09 -6.74
C ILE A 67 -7.16 -5.32 -8.06
N SER A 68 -7.00 -4.00 -7.97
CA SER A 68 -6.83 -3.14 -9.14
C SER A 68 -5.56 -3.47 -9.91
N CYS A 69 -4.43 -3.64 -9.22
CA CYS A 69 -3.18 -4.04 -9.85
C CYS A 69 -3.28 -5.46 -10.45
N SER A 70 -3.99 -6.38 -9.81
CA SER A 70 -4.20 -7.74 -10.34
C SER A 70 -5.02 -7.73 -11.65
N ILE A 71 -6.09 -6.94 -11.70
CA ILE A 71 -6.89 -6.74 -12.92
C ILE A 71 -6.04 -6.08 -14.02
N LEU A 72 -5.30 -5.03 -13.68
CA LEU A 72 -4.44 -4.32 -14.62
C LEU A 72 -3.31 -5.23 -15.14
N TYR A 73 -2.74 -6.07 -14.28
CA TYR A 73 -1.71 -7.02 -14.66
C TYR A 73 -2.26 -8.12 -15.58
N LYS A 74 -3.48 -8.60 -15.34
CA LYS A 74 -4.14 -9.56 -16.24
C LYS A 74 -4.26 -9.01 -17.66
N LYS A 75 -4.55 -7.70 -17.80
CA LYS A 75 -4.67 -7.01 -19.10
C LYS A 75 -3.33 -6.67 -19.74
N THR A 76 -2.37 -6.17 -18.96
CA THR A 76 -1.12 -5.59 -19.50
C THR A 76 0.07 -6.53 -19.48
N LYS A 77 0.07 -7.52 -18.58
CA LYS A 77 1.20 -8.43 -18.30
C LYS A 77 2.52 -7.72 -17.98
N LYS A 78 2.46 -6.43 -17.61
CA LYS A 78 3.62 -5.60 -17.32
C LYS A 78 4.24 -5.96 -15.98
N ASN A 79 5.55 -6.14 -15.97
CA ASN A 79 6.28 -6.50 -14.74
C ASN A 79 6.18 -5.42 -13.68
N THR A 80 6.17 -4.13 -14.07
CA THR A 80 5.96 -3.01 -13.15
C THR A 80 4.66 -3.13 -12.35
N VAL A 81 3.59 -3.60 -12.99
CA VAL A 81 2.30 -3.81 -12.30
C VAL A 81 2.39 -5.01 -11.36
N PHE A 82 3.10 -6.08 -11.75
CA PHE A 82 3.37 -7.20 -10.86
C PHE A 82 4.19 -6.80 -9.62
N THR A 83 5.21 -5.96 -9.79
CA THR A 83 5.99 -5.38 -8.68
C THR A 83 5.08 -4.61 -7.72
N LEU A 84 4.12 -3.82 -8.23
CA LEU A 84 3.14 -3.12 -7.39
C LEU A 84 2.22 -4.09 -6.63
N ILE A 85 1.80 -5.20 -7.24
CA ILE A 85 1.02 -6.24 -6.53
C ILE A 85 1.80 -6.76 -5.32
N LEU A 86 3.09 -7.10 -5.48
CA LEU A 86 3.92 -7.58 -4.38
C LEU A 86 3.99 -6.57 -3.22
N VAL A 87 4.16 -5.29 -3.54
CA VAL A 87 4.24 -4.21 -2.55
C VAL A 87 2.93 -4.08 -1.78
N TYR A 88 1.79 -4.09 -2.47
CA TYR A 88 0.48 -3.95 -1.83
C TYR A 88 0.05 -5.21 -1.05
N ILE A 89 0.49 -6.40 -1.45
CA ILE A 89 0.31 -7.63 -0.64
C ILE A 89 1.10 -7.51 0.67
N GLY A 90 2.37 -7.11 0.61
CA GLY A 90 3.17 -6.89 1.82
C GLY A 90 2.61 -5.77 2.71
N LEU A 91 1.96 -4.77 2.12
CA LEU A 91 1.24 -3.72 2.86
C LEU A 91 0.01 -4.29 3.56
N ALA A 92 -0.83 -5.05 2.84
CA ALA A 92 -2.05 -5.66 3.39
C ALA A 92 -1.74 -6.59 4.57
N ILE A 93 -0.72 -7.43 4.45
CA ILE A 93 -0.28 -8.31 5.55
C ILE A 93 0.16 -7.49 6.74
N GLY A 94 0.98 -6.45 6.53
CA GLY A 94 1.44 -5.58 7.61
C GLY A 94 0.29 -4.91 8.36
N ILE A 95 -0.78 -4.52 7.66
CA ILE A 95 -1.96 -3.92 8.31
C ILE A 95 -2.78 -4.97 9.07
N ILE A 96 -3.04 -6.14 8.47
CA ILE A 96 -3.81 -7.23 9.11
C ILE A 96 -3.13 -7.76 10.38
N THR A 97 -1.80 -7.72 10.42
CA THR A 97 -1.01 -8.24 11.54
C THR A 97 -0.64 -7.17 12.58
N ASP A 98 -1.25 -5.97 12.49
CA ASP A 98 -0.93 -4.82 13.36
C ASP A 98 0.58 -4.53 13.40
N GLN A 99 1.23 -4.55 12.24
CA GLN A 99 2.61 -4.12 12.03
C GLN A 99 2.70 -2.67 11.50
N PHE A 100 1.54 -2.02 11.36
CA PHE A 100 1.36 -0.59 11.13
C PHE A 100 0.56 -0.04 12.31
N ASP A 101 1.21 0.65 13.24
CA ASP A 101 0.51 1.51 14.18
C ASP A 101 0.56 2.97 13.71
N TYR A 102 -0.33 3.79 14.24
CA TYR A 102 -0.48 5.18 13.81
C TYR A 102 0.10 6.13 14.84
N PHE A 103 0.36 7.37 14.43
CA PHE A 103 0.76 8.41 15.37
C PHE A 103 -0.29 8.58 16.46
N THR A 104 0.13 8.44 17.72
CA THR A 104 -0.75 8.51 18.88
C THR A 104 -0.39 9.75 19.68
N PHE A 105 -1.24 10.78 19.63
CA PHE A 105 -1.09 11.96 20.49
C PHE A 105 -1.81 11.69 21.82
N ILE A 106 -1.05 11.41 22.88
CA ILE A 106 -1.61 11.26 24.23
C ILE A 106 -1.38 12.59 24.94
N SER A 107 -2.46 13.27 25.35
CA SER A 107 -2.40 14.49 26.18
C SER A 107 -1.44 15.58 25.67
N ASN A 108 -1.50 15.91 24.37
CA ASN A 108 -0.61 16.87 23.69
C ASN A 108 0.88 16.49 23.66
N GLU A 109 1.24 15.29 24.10
CA GLU A 109 2.59 14.75 23.95
C GLU A 109 2.60 13.74 22.80
N PHE A 110 3.63 13.86 21.96
CA PHE A 110 3.83 12.99 20.81
C PHE A 110 4.38 11.65 21.29
N TYR A 111 3.52 10.64 21.35
CA TYR A 111 3.92 9.27 21.64
C TYR A 111 4.05 8.49 20.33
N ILE A 112 5.28 8.07 20.00
CA ILE A 112 5.54 7.22 18.84
C ILE A 112 5.08 5.80 19.17
N SER A 113 3.80 5.49 18.94
CA SER A 113 3.39 4.09 18.83
C SER A 113 3.76 3.57 17.44
N ASP A 114 4.85 2.81 17.39
CA ASP A 114 5.17 1.75 16.42
C ASP A 114 4.71 1.95 14.97
N TYR A 115 5.09 3.09 14.40
CA TYR A 115 4.49 3.62 13.17
C TYR A 115 4.55 2.67 11.96
N ILE A 116 5.65 1.94 11.75
CA ILE A 116 5.80 0.93 10.68
C ILE A 116 6.93 -0.01 11.07
N MET A 117 6.76 -1.32 10.93
CA MET A 117 7.89 -2.24 11.06
C MET A 117 8.95 -1.99 9.99
N ILE A 118 10.15 -1.68 10.46
CA ILE A 118 11.26 -1.21 9.63
C ILE A 118 11.65 -2.31 8.64
N SER A 119 11.67 -3.58 9.06
CA SER A 119 12.08 -4.68 8.18
C SER A 119 11.11 -4.88 7.01
N THR A 120 9.80 -4.95 7.29
CA THR A 120 8.78 -5.22 6.27
C THR A 120 8.61 -4.04 5.33
N SER A 121 8.79 -2.81 5.83
CA SER A 121 8.82 -1.61 4.99
C SER A 121 10.08 -1.48 4.15
N ILE A 122 11.27 -1.82 4.66
CA ILE A 122 12.49 -1.91 3.86
C ILE A 122 12.30 -2.92 2.71
N LEU A 123 11.72 -4.09 2.96
CA LEU A 123 11.44 -5.05 1.90
C LEU A 123 10.56 -4.45 0.80
N ARG A 124 9.44 -3.81 1.18
CA ARG A 124 8.54 -3.14 0.23
C ARG A 124 9.28 -2.08 -0.59
N MET A 125 10.14 -1.29 0.06
CA MET A 125 10.96 -0.29 -0.61
C MET A 125 11.94 -0.90 -1.59
N LEU A 126 12.68 -1.94 -1.19
CA LEU A 126 13.61 -2.66 -2.07
C LEU A 126 12.91 -3.19 -3.33
N ILE A 127 11.71 -3.75 -3.17
CA ILE A 127 10.88 -4.22 -4.28
C ILE A 127 10.48 -3.05 -5.18
N LEU A 128 10.03 -1.91 -4.63
CA LEU A 128 9.69 -0.72 -5.42
C LEU A 128 10.89 -0.13 -6.17
N TYR A 129 12.08 -0.11 -5.56
CA TYR A 129 13.29 0.39 -6.20
C TYR A 129 13.64 -0.39 -7.48
N THR A 130 13.18 -1.63 -7.62
CA THR A 130 13.36 -2.38 -8.88
C THR A 130 12.70 -1.70 -10.09
N ILE A 131 11.68 -0.85 -9.87
CA ILE A 131 11.02 -0.04 -10.91
C ILE A 131 11.95 1.06 -11.42
N LEU A 132 12.76 1.64 -10.54
CA LEU A 132 13.76 2.65 -10.92
C LEU A 132 14.92 2.00 -11.68
N PHE A 133 15.29 0.77 -11.31
CA PHE A 133 16.42 0.04 -11.87
C PHE A 133 15.99 -1.27 -12.56
N PRO A 134 15.33 -1.20 -13.73
CA PRO A 134 14.81 -2.38 -14.45
C PRO A 134 15.91 -3.29 -15.02
N LYS A 135 17.19 -2.92 -14.90
CA LYS A 135 18.34 -3.75 -15.26
C LYS A 135 18.95 -4.51 -14.07
N SER A 136 18.46 -4.27 -12.85
CA SER A 136 18.99 -4.89 -11.63
C SER A 136 18.76 -6.40 -11.60
N LYS A 137 19.65 -7.12 -10.90
CA LYS A 137 19.50 -8.57 -10.67
C LYS A 137 18.18 -8.91 -9.98
N LEU A 138 17.80 -8.10 -8.98
CA LEU A 138 16.53 -8.26 -8.25
C LEU A 138 15.32 -8.11 -9.17
N TYR A 139 15.30 -7.11 -10.06
CA TYR A 139 14.20 -6.96 -11.03
C TYR A 139 14.07 -8.18 -11.94
N LYS A 140 15.19 -8.70 -12.45
CA LYS A 140 15.20 -9.92 -13.29
C LYS A 140 14.69 -11.13 -12.52
N PHE A 141 15.17 -11.32 -11.29
CA PHE A 141 14.73 -12.40 -10.42
C PHE A 141 13.22 -12.36 -10.18
N ILE A 142 12.64 -11.20 -9.84
CA ILE A 142 11.20 -11.04 -9.66
C ILE A 142 10.42 -11.35 -10.94
N LYS A 143 10.95 -10.91 -12.09
CA LYS A 143 10.32 -11.12 -13.40
C LYS A 143 10.26 -12.61 -13.78
N GLU A 144 11.34 -13.35 -13.52
CA GLU A 144 11.50 -14.76 -13.89
C GLU A 144 10.80 -15.67 -12.88
N ASN A 145 10.84 -15.33 -11.58
CA ASN A 145 10.36 -16.18 -10.49
C ASN A 145 9.14 -15.57 -9.78
N ARG A 146 8.08 -15.28 -10.53
CA ARG A 146 6.90 -14.56 -10.02
C ARG A 146 6.19 -15.27 -8.86
N GLY A 147 5.91 -16.56 -9.01
CA GLY A 147 5.24 -17.35 -7.97
C GLY A 147 6.05 -17.39 -6.68
N PHE A 148 7.35 -17.66 -6.81
CA PHE A 148 8.28 -17.63 -5.67
C PHE A 148 8.36 -16.25 -5.01
N SER A 149 8.43 -15.18 -5.80
CA SER A 149 8.48 -13.81 -5.27
C SER A 149 7.22 -13.46 -4.47
N LEU A 150 6.06 -13.91 -4.91
CA LEU A 150 4.81 -13.73 -4.17
C LEU A 150 4.84 -14.48 -2.84
N ILE A 151 5.18 -15.77 -2.87
CA ILE A 151 5.27 -16.61 -1.66
C ILE A 151 6.28 -16.01 -0.68
N PHE A 152 7.45 -15.59 -1.18
CA PHE A 152 8.49 -14.96 -0.38
C PHE A 152 7.99 -13.69 0.33
N VAL A 153 7.33 -12.78 -0.39
CA VAL A 153 6.81 -11.54 0.21
C VAL A 153 5.77 -11.83 1.27
N VAL A 154 4.88 -12.80 1.04
CA VAL A 154 3.87 -13.20 2.02
C VAL A 154 4.52 -13.75 3.29
N ILE A 155 5.39 -14.74 3.15
CA ILE A 155 6.07 -15.39 4.27
C ILE A 155 6.95 -14.40 5.04
N TYR A 156 7.74 -13.61 4.33
CA TYR A 156 8.62 -12.61 4.95
C TYR A 156 7.82 -11.59 5.73
N SER A 157 6.78 -10.99 5.13
CA SER A 157 5.99 -9.94 5.78
C SER A 157 5.28 -10.48 7.02
N PHE A 158 4.83 -11.74 6.98
CA PHE A 158 4.17 -12.36 8.12
C PHE A 158 5.17 -12.71 9.25
N ILE A 159 6.19 -13.52 8.94
CA ILE A 159 7.13 -14.03 9.95
C ILE A 159 7.98 -12.91 10.53
N VAL A 160 8.65 -12.13 9.67
CA VAL A 160 9.62 -11.13 10.12
C VAL A 160 8.92 -10.01 10.89
N GLY A 161 7.72 -9.61 10.46
CA GLY A 161 7.00 -8.60 11.21
C GLY A 161 6.47 -9.12 12.56
N ILE A 162 6.06 -10.37 12.70
CA ILE A 162 5.74 -10.93 14.04
C ILE A 162 6.98 -10.92 14.95
N ILE A 163 8.14 -11.32 14.40
CA ILE A 163 9.40 -11.34 15.14
C ILE A 163 9.82 -9.92 15.57
N GLU A 164 9.80 -8.96 14.66
CA GLU A 164 10.15 -7.56 14.96
C GLU A 164 9.21 -6.98 16.02
N LYS A 165 7.91 -7.29 15.96
CA LYS A 165 6.93 -6.89 16.99
C LYS A 165 7.35 -7.35 18.37
N TYR A 166 7.66 -8.64 18.46
CA TYR A 166 8.01 -9.28 19.72
C TYR A 166 9.32 -8.69 20.29
N LEU A 167 10.35 -8.55 19.44
CA LEU A 167 11.64 -8.01 19.86
C LEU A 167 11.56 -6.54 20.30
N ARG A 168 10.74 -5.72 19.65
CA ARG A 168 10.54 -4.32 20.00
C ARG A 168 9.82 -4.14 21.33
N GLY A 169 8.80 -4.96 21.60
CA GLY A 169 8.07 -4.94 22.86
C GLY A 169 8.86 -5.45 24.07
N THR A 170 10.05 -6.03 23.87
CA THR A 170 10.80 -6.72 24.93
C THR A 170 12.25 -6.27 25.10
N ILE A 171 12.99 -6.01 24.01
CA ILE A 171 14.46 -5.92 24.04
C ILE A 171 14.99 -4.69 23.27
N LEU A 172 14.35 -4.29 22.17
CA LEU A 172 14.85 -3.23 21.28
C LEU A 172 14.32 -1.85 21.63
N ASN A 173 15.11 -1.08 22.39
CA ASN A 173 14.89 0.35 22.60
C ASN A 173 15.50 1.16 21.45
N ILE A 174 14.74 1.32 20.36
CA ILE A 174 15.14 2.17 19.23
C ILE A 174 14.73 3.62 19.54
N PRO A 175 15.65 4.60 19.44
CA PRO A 175 15.33 6.00 19.72
C PRO A 175 14.28 6.57 18.77
N ASP A 176 13.40 7.42 19.30
CA ASP A 176 12.35 8.13 18.55
C ASP A 176 12.88 8.89 17.33
N SER A 177 14.08 9.47 17.44
CA SER A 177 14.73 10.20 16.34
C SER A 177 14.98 9.30 15.12
N VAL A 178 15.33 8.03 15.34
CA VAL A 178 15.55 7.06 14.25
C VAL A 178 14.26 6.82 13.48
N PHE A 179 13.11 6.78 14.14
CA PHE A 179 11.80 6.65 13.49
C PHE A 179 11.47 7.87 12.65
N VAL A 180 11.74 9.07 13.14
CA VAL A 180 11.50 10.29 12.38
C VAL A 180 12.32 10.29 11.10
N TYR A 181 13.63 10.03 11.20
CA TYR A 181 14.51 9.98 10.02
C TYR A 181 14.09 8.88 9.04
N TYR A 182 13.71 7.70 9.55
CA TYR A 182 13.26 6.59 8.73
C TYR A 182 11.96 6.93 7.96
N ASN A 183 11.02 7.62 8.60
CA ASN A 183 9.78 8.04 7.95
C ASN A 183 10.00 9.12 6.90
N VAL A 184 10.89 10.08 7.16
CA VAL A 184 11.31 11.06 6.14
C VAL A 184 11.94 10.33 4.95
N PHE A 185 12.80 9.33 5.20
CA PHE A 185 13.37 8.50 4.14
C PHE A 185 12.28 7.77 3.33
N LEU A 186 11.31 7.14 3.98
CA LEU A 186 10.20 6.48 3.29
C LEU A 186 9.41 7.47 2.44
N PHE A 187 9.04 8.62 2.99
CA PHE A 187 8.28 9.65 2.29
C PHE A 187 8.99 10.11 1.00
N ILE A 188 10.27 10.47 1.11
CA ILE A 188 11.09 10.87 -0.05
C ILE A 188 11.15 9.75 -1.09
N SER A 189 11.36 8.52 -0.64
CA SER A 189 11.52 7.36 -1.52
C SER A 189 10.23 7.04 -2.30
N TYR A 190 9.09 7.03 -1.62
CA TYR A 190 7.78 6.86 -2.26
C TYR A 190 7.50 7.98 -3.27
N TYR A 191 7.84 9.21 -2.93
CA TYR A 191 7.65 10.37 -3.82
C TYR A 191 8.46 10.24 -5.12
N ILE A 192 9.74 9.86 -5.03
CA ILE A 192 10.60 9.62 -6.19
C ILE A 192 10.03 8.51 -7.09
N ILE A 193 9.58 7.41 -6.49
CA ILE A 193 9.00 6.27 -7.23
C ILE A 193 7.69 6.66 -7.90
N ALA A 194 6.83 7.44 -7.23
CA ALA A 194 5.59 7.93 -7.80
C ALA A 194 5.83 8.79 -9.05
N ILE A 195 6.78 9.74 -8.97
CA ILE A 195 7.19 10.56 -10.12
C ILE A 195 7.67 9.66 -11.28
N ARG A 196 8.50 8.66 -10.99
CA ARG A 196 8.98 7.72 -12.00
C ARG A 196 7.85 6.95 -12.69
N LEU A 197 6.88 6.46 -11.92
CA LEU A 197 5.72 5.73 -12.44
C LEU A 197 4.86 6.61 -13.35
N ILE A 198 4.67 7.89 -13.00
CA ILE A 198 3.98 8.87 -13.84
C ILE A 198 4.72 9.01 -15.18
N PHE A 199 6.05 9.20 -15.16
CA PHE A 199 6.83 9.31 -16.39
C PHE A 199 6.76 8.07 -17.28
N ILE A 200 6.84 6.87 -16.70
CA ILE A 200 6.68 5.61 -17.44
C ILE A 200 5.31 5.58 -18.12
N SER A 201 4.24 5.91 -17.38
CA SER A 201 2.87 5.90 -17.89
C SER A 201 2.64 6.92 -19.01
N LEU A 202 3.18 8.14 -18.87
CA LEU A 202 3.09 9.19 -19.88
C LEU A 202 3.83 8.82 -21.17
N LYS A 203 5.02 8.19 -21.05
CA LYS A 203 5.80 7.75 -22.20
C LYS A 203 5.06 6.68 -23.01
N GLU A 204 4.40 5.74 -22.33
CA GLU A 204 3.62 4.70 -22.98
C GLU A 204 2.39 5.26 -23.70
N LYS A 205 1.69 6.25 -23.11
CA LYS A 205 0.54 6.91 -23.75
C LYS A 205 0.94 7.60 -25.06
N LYS A 206 2.07 8.33 -25.05
CA LYS A 206 2.62 8.99 -26.26
C LYS A 206 3.05 8.00 -27.34
N CYS A 207 3.54 6.82 -26.95
CA CYS A 207 3.96 5.80 -27.91
C CYS A 207 2.76 5.13 -28.58
N ASN A 208 1.70 4.84 -27.82
CA ASN A 208 0.46 4.28 -28.36
C ASN A 208 -0.30 5.29 -29.23
N SER A 209 -0.28 6.59 -28.92
CA SER A 209 -0.95 7.62 -29.72
C SER A 209 -0.24 7.97 -31.04
N ARG A 210 1.00 7.49 -31.26
CA ARG A 210 1.75 7.66 -32.51
C ARG A 210 1.66 6.43 -33.43
N MET A 211 1.12 5.32 -32.93
CA MET A 211 0.89 4.09 -33.70
C MET A 211 -0.51 4.03 -34.34
N PHE A 212 -1.34 5.05 -34.16
CA PHE A 212 -2.64 5.22 -34.80
C PHE A 212 -2.64 6.48 -35.66
#